data_AF-A0A2E1NL63-F1
#
_entry.id   AF-A0A2E1NL63-F1
#
_cell.length_a   1.000
_cell.length_b   1.000
_cell.length_c   1.000
_cell.angle_alpha   90.00
_cell.angle_beta   90.00
_cell.angle_gamma   90.00
#
_symmetry.space_group_name_H-M   'P 1'
#
loop_
_entity.id
_entity.type
_entity.pdbx_description
1 polymer ?
#
loop_
_entity_poly.entity_id
_entity_poly.type
_entity_poly.pdbx_seq_one_letter_code
_entity_poly.pdbx_strand_id
1 'polypeptide(L)'
;MDFHQLVTTQIKTPLDLLCANLMEAGELDQYLFFNGISEMIGDGGDEGAVMMACIELGRCAFLGFRFTPETQEQVTQILDQAIDLSSLMSADSMQ
;
A
#
# COMPACT_ATOMS: atom_id res chain seq x y z
N MET A 1 3.40 8.14 -17.78
CA MET A 1 2.27 7.99 -16.83
C MET A 1 2.50 9.04 -15.76
N ASP A 2 1.48 9.80 -15.37
CA ASP A 2 1.61 10.80 -14.31
C ASP A 2 1.83 10.12 -12.94
N PHE A 3 2.61 10.73 -12.03
CA PHE A 3 2.94 10.15 -10.72
C PHE A 3 1.66 9.80 -9.95
N HIS A 4 0.72 10.74 -9.87
CA HIS A 4 -0.57 10.51 -9.22
C HIS A 4 -1.33 9.30 -9.83
N GLN A 5 -1.32 9.17 -11.16
CA GLN A 5 -1.93 8.00 -11.82
C GLN A 5 -1.18 6.70 -11.49
N LEU A 6 0.15 6.74 -11.43
CA LEU A 6 0.98 5.60 -11.06
C LEU A 6 0.65 5.12 -9.63
N VAL A 7 0.66 6.03 -8.66
CA VAL A 7 0.32 5.75 -7.26
C VAL A 7 -1.10 5.22 -7.13
N THR A 8 -2.07 5.86 -7.80
CA THR A 8 -3.47 5.46 -7.73
C THR A 8 -3.67 4.03 -8.26
N THR A 9 -3.05 3.71 -9.38
CA THR A 9 -3.24 2.41 -10.05
C THR A 9 -2.45 1.29 -9.39
N GLN A 10 -1.23 1.56 -8.93
CA GLN A 10 -0.34 0.52 -8.41
C GLN A 10 -0.45 0.35 -6.89
N ILE A 11 -0.84 1.37 -6.14
CA ILE A 11 -0.86 1.29 -4.68
C ILE A 11 -2.28 1.49 -4.15
N LYS A 12 -2.88 2.66 -4.43
CA LYS A 12 -4.12 3.04 -3.75
C LYS A 12 -5.29 2.13 -4.09
N THR A 13 -5.53 1.88 -5.38
CA THR A 13 -6.66 1.04 -5.82
C THR A 13 -6.54 -0.40 -5.30
N PRO A 14 -5.37 -1.08 -5.42
CA PRO A 14 -5.18 -2.39 -4.80
C PRO A 14 -5.34 -2.39 -3.28
N LEU A 15 -4.86 -1.34 -2.60
CA LEU A 15 -4.96 -1.21 -1.15
C LEU A 15 -6.41 -1.00 -0.69
N ASP A 16 -7.20 -0.20 -1.41
CA ASP A 16 -8.62 0.01 -1.13
C ASP A 16 -9.41 -1.30 -1.34
N LEU A 17 -9.08 -2.07 -2.38
CA LEU A 17 -9.66 -3.39 -2.62
C LEU A 17 -9.31 -4.39 -1.50
N LEU A 18 -8.05 -4.41 -1.06
CA LEU A 18 -7.62 -5.21 0.08
C LEU A 18 -8.41 -4.84 1.34
N CYS A 19 -8.60 -3.55 1.61
CA CYS A 19 -9.37 -3.08 2.76
C CYS A 19 -10.84 -3.56 2.69
N ALA A 20 -11.48 -3.50 1.52
CA ALA A 20 -12.83 -4.00 1.33
C ALA A 20 -12.92 -5.52 1.61
N ASN A 21 -11.98 -6.31 1.10
CA ASN A 21 -11.92 -7.76 1.31
C ASN A 21 -11.72 -8.10 2.80
N LEU A 22 -10.83 -7.40 3.49
CA LEU A 22 -10.57 -7.59 4.92
C LEU A 22 -11.80 -7.25 5.77
N MET A 23 -12.51 -6.18 5.41
CA MET A 23 -13.74 -5.78 6.09
C MET A 23 -14.84 -6.83 5.92
N GLU A 24 -15.01 -7.37 4.71
CA GLU A 24 -15.97 -8.43 4.42
C GLU A 24 -15.64 -9.74 5.17
N ALA A 25 -14.35 -10.07 5.29
CA ALA A 25 -13.87 -11.23 6.03
C ALA A 25 -13.96 -11.06 7.57
N GLY A 26 -14.22 -9.86 8.09
CA GLY A 26 -14.22 -9.57 9.52
C GLY A 26 -12.82 -9.49 10.14
N GLU A 27 -11.78 -9.35 9.32
CA GLU A 27 -10.37 -9.24 9.70
C GLU A 27 -10.06 -7.78 10.09
N LEU A 28 -10.66 -7.34 11.20
CA LEU A 28 -10.73 -5.92 11.57
C LEU A 28 -9.37 -5.31 11.92
N ASP A 29 -8.46 -6.06 12.55
CA ASP A 29 -7.14 -5.53 12.95
C ASP A 29 -6.28 -5.23 11.70
N GLN A 30 -6.31 -6.13 10.72
CA GLN A 30 -5.64 -5.98 9.44
C GLN A 30 -6.28 -4.83 8.65
N TYR A 31 -7.61 -4.79 8.59
CA TYR A 31 -8.34 -3.70 7.94
C TYR A 31 -7.95 -2.34 8.51
N LEU A 32 -7.94 -2.16 9.84
CA LEU A 32 -7.59 -0.90 10.48
C LEU A 32 -6.19 -0.44 10.12
N PHE A 33 -5.23 -1.38 10.05
CA PHE A 33 -3.86 -1.09 9.65
C PHE A 33 -3.78 -0.62 8.18
N PHE A 34 -4.32 -1.40 7.23
CA PHE A 34 -4.23 -1.07 5.81
C PHE A 34 -5.07 0.15 5.43
N ASN A 35 -6.22 0.36 6.08
CA ASN A 35 -7.05 1.55 5.87
C ASN A 35 -6.32 2.82 6.33
N GLY A 36 -5.64 2.79 7.47
CA GLY A 36 -4.83 3.93 7.94
C GLY A 36 -3.72 4.30 6.95
N ILE A 37 -3.13 3.32 6.27
CA ILE A 37 -2.17 3.56 5.19
C ILE A 37 -2.85 4.16 3.96
N SER A 38 -4.03 3.65 3.56
CA SER A 38 -4.75 4.21 2.40
C SER A 38 -5.19 5.66 2.64
N GLU A 39 -5.58 5.98 3.87
CA GLU A 39 -5.89 7.35 4.30
C GLU A 39 -4.65 8.24 4.28
N MET A 40 -3.48 7.72 4.69
CA MET A 40 -2.21 8.44 4.62
C MET A 40 -1.83 8.82 3.18
N ILE A 41 -2.08 7.94 2.21
CA ILE A 41 -1.84 8.20 0.79
C ILE A 41 -2.75 9.34 0.27
N GLY A 42 -3.95 9.50 0.84
CA GLY A 42 -4.90 10.52 0.41
C GLY A 42 -5.31 10.33 -1.04
N ASP A 43 -5.19 11.37 -1.87
CA ASP A 43 -5.40 11.31 -3.31
C ASP A 43 -4.17 10.80 -4.08
N GLY A 44 -3.02 10.60 -3.43
CA GLY A 44 -1.77 10.17 -4.07
C GLY A 44 -1.01 11.29 -4.78
N GLY A 45 -1.37 12.55 -4.55
CA GLY A 45 -0.67 13.71 -5.11
C GLY A 45 0.53 14.18 -4.29
N ASP A 46 0.63 13.79 -3.02
CA ASP A 46 1.74 14.12 -2.13
C ASP A 46 2.78 12.98 -2.11
N GLU A 47 3.88 13.18 -2.84
CA GLU A 47 5.01 12.24 -2.89
C GLU A 47 5.55 11.87 -1.50
N GLY A 48 5.62 12.82 -0.57
CA GLY A 48 6.11 12.57 0.78
C GLY A 48 5.18 11.67 1.57
N ALA A 49 3.87 11.91 1.47
CA ALA A 49 2.85 11.07 2.10
C ALA A 49 2.83 9.65 1.50
N VAL A 50 2.99 9.53 0.17
CA VAL A 50 3.07 8.25 -0.53
C VAL A 50 4.30 7.46 -0.09
N MET A 51 5.47 8.09 -0.01
CA MET A 51 6.71 7.43 0.43
C MET A 51 6.58 6.92 1.88
N MET A 52 6.03 7.75 2.78
CA MET A 52 5.75 7.35 4.17
C MET A 52 4.80 6.15 4.23
N ALA A 53 3.76 6.13 3.41
CA ALA A 53 2.83 5.02 3.32
C ALA A 53 3.49 3.73 2.80
N CYS A 54 4.37 3.82 1.80
CA CYS A 54 5.17 2.68 1.31
C CYS A 54 6.09 2.09 2.40
N ILE A 55 6.69 2.94 3.23
CA ILE A 55 7.51 2.49 4.37
C ILE A 55 6.64 1.82 5.43
N GLU A 56 5.49 2.41 5.77
CA GLU A 56 4.58 1.87 6.77
C GLU A 56 3.98 0.53 6.31
N LEU A 57 3.68 0.36 5.01
CA LEU A 57 3.26 -0.93 4.43
C LEU A 57 4.22 -2.06 4.78
N GLY A 58 5.53 -1.81 4.71
CA GLY A 58 6.55 -2.80 5.07
C GLY A 58 6.47 -3.29 6.52
N ARG A 59 5.84 -2.53 7.43
CA ARG A 59 5.67 -2.95 8.83
C ARG A 59 4.69 -4.10 8.99
N CYS A 60 3.80 -4.36 8.03
CA CYS A 60 2.82 -5.45 8.13
C CYS A 60 3.50 -6.82 8.36
N ALA A 61 4.71 -7.02 7.82
CA ALA A 61 5.50 -8.24 8.00
C ALA A 61 5.89 -8.52 9.46
N PHE A 62 5.91 -7.48 10.32
CA PHE A 62 6.32 -7.58 11.72
C PHE A 62 5.14 -7.58 12.70
N LEU A 63 3.90 -7.37 12.23
CA LEU A 63 2.71 -7.29 13.08
C LEU A 63 2.10 -8.66 13.42
N GLY A 64 2.60 -9.73 12.80
CA GLY A 64 2.13 -11.09 13.06
C GLY A 64 0.72 -11.38 12.54
N PHE A 65 0.24 -10.59 11.58
CA PHE A 65 -1.04 -10.82 10.92
C PHE A 65 -1.06 -12.18 10.23
N ARG A 66 -2.20 -12.86 10.36
CA ARG A 66 -2.50 -14.06 9.58
C ARG A 66 -3.43 -13.67 8.45
N PHE A 67 -3.09 -14.13 7.26
CA PHE A 67 -3.84 -13.88 6.05
C PHE A 67 -4.30 -15.20 5.47
N THR A 68 -5.44 -15.17 4.77
CA THR A 68 -5.77 -16.25 3.83
C THR A 68 -4.74 -16.25 2.68
N PRO A 69 -4.55 -17.37 1.97
CA PRO A 69 -3.59 -17.43 0.85
C PRO A 69 -3.82 -16.33 -0.20
N GLU A 70 -5.08 -16.06 -0.53
CA GLU A 70 -5.47 -15.03 -1.50
C GLU A 70 -5.11 -13.61 -1.01
N THR A 71 -5.39 -13.33 0.26
CA THR A 71 -5.05 -12.04 0.89
C THR A 71 -3.53 -11.86 0.98
N GLN A 72 -2.81 -12.93 1.30
CA GLN A 72 -1.36 -12.91 1.37
C GLN A 72 -0.73 -12.59 0.01
N GLU A 73 -1.28 -13.15 -1.08
CA GLU A 73 -0.83 -12.84 -2.43
C GLU A 73 -1.09 -11.37 -2.78
N GLN A 74 -2.27 -10.83 -2.46
CA GLN A 74 -2.60 -9.41 -2.66
C GLN A 74 -1.64 -8.49 -1.88
N VAL A 75 -1.40 -8.77 -0.60
CA VAL A 75 -0.45 -8.00 0.23
C VAL A 75 0.96 -8.06 -0.36
N THR A 76 1.40 -9.22 -0.82
CA THR A 76 2.72 -9.38 -1.45
C THR A 76 2.85 -8.52 -2.71
N GLN A 77 1.84 -8.55 -3.59
CA GLN A 77 1.83 -7.73 -4.80
C GLN A 77 1.89 -6.22 -4.49
N ILE A 78 1.14 -5.76 -3.48
CA ILE A 78 1.16 -4.35 -3.05
C ILE A 78 2.54 -3.97 -2.52
N LEU A 79 3.19 -4.85 -1.75
CA LEU A 79 4.54 -4.62 -1.24
C LEU A 79 5.58 -4.54 -2.37
N ASP A 80 5.52 -5.44 -3.35
CA ASP A 80 6.42 -5.42 -4.50
C ASP A 80 6.26 -4.10 -5.29
N GLN A 81 5.01 -3.68 -5.53
CA GLN A 81 4.71 -2.40 -6.19
C GLN A 81 5.20 -1.19 -5.39
N ALA A 82 5.08 -1.24 -4.06
CA ALA A 82 5.57 -0.17 -3.18
C ALA A 82 7.11 -0.06 -3.23
N ILE A 83 7.82 -1.18 -3.34
CA ILE A 83 9.28 -1.21 -3.49
C ILE A 83 9.71 -0.63 -4.84
N ASP A 84 9.03 -1.01 -5.91
CA ASP A 84 9.30 -0.48 -7.26
C ASP A 84 9.05 1.03 -7.32
N LEU A 85 7.93 1.49 -6.75
CA LEU A 85 7.60 2.91 -6.67
C LEU A 85 8.64 3.68 -5.86
N SER A 86 9.04 3.16 -4.69
CA SER A 86 10.07 3.79 -3.85
C SER A 86 11.41 3.87 -4.56
N SER A 87 11.75 2.86 -5.37
CA SER A 87 12.98 2.82 -6.19
C SER A 87 12.95 3.84 -7.32
N LEU A 88 11.80 4.01 -7.99
CA LEU A 88 11.59 5.03 -9.02
C LEU A 88 11.73 6.44 -8.44
N MET A 89 11.09 6.73 -7.32
CA MET A 89 11.18 8.04 -6.65
C MET A 89 12.61 8.34 -6.18
N SER A 90 13.32 7.33 -5.69
CA SER A 90 14.73 7.47 -5.30
C SER A 90 15.64 7.76 -6.49
N ALA A 91 15.35 7.18 -7.66
CA ALA A 91 16.12 7.41 -8.88
C ALA A 91 15.87 8.82 -9.48
N ASP A 92 14.63 9.31 -9.44
CA ASP A 92 14.25 10.63 -9.98
C ASP A 92 14.84 11.78 -9.14
N SER A 93 14.99 11.58 -7.83
CA SER A 93 15.64 12.55 -6.94
C SER A 93 17.13 12.80 -7.19
N MET A 94 17.75 12.03 -8.10
CA MET A 94 19.16 12.20 -8.54
C MET A 94 19.34 12.95 -9.87
N GLN A 95 18.28 13.51 -10.45
CA GLN A 95 18.35 14.38 -11.65
C GLN A 95 18.19 15.87 -11.28
#